data_AF-A0A959Y902-F1
#
_entry.id   AF-A0A959Y902-F1
#
_cell.length_a   1.000
_cell.length_b   1.000
_cell.length_c   1.000
_cell.angle_alpha   90.00
_cell.angle_beta   90.00
_cell.angle_gamma   90.00
#
_symmetry.space_group_name_H-M   'P 1'
#
loop_
_entity.id
_entity.type
_entity.pdbx_description
1 polymer ?
#
loop_
_entity_poly.entity_id
_entity_poly.type
_entity_poly.pdbx_seq_one_letter_code
_entity_poly.pdbx_strand_id
1 'polypeptide(L)'
;AAATAKGHDGKWLIDLRNTTTQPALAALKDRALRERIMRASLSRNSRGNAYDTRATLARLAQLRAEKAKLLGFPTWAHYVMDDQMAKSPDRAMELLGRLAPAAAANARKEAARLQELVDEQEGGFTVEAWDWDFYAEQVRKAEYDLDEAAVKPYLEFESVLQNGVFFATTKLFGLTFQERTD
;
A
#
# COMPACT_ATOMS: atom_id res chain seq x y z
N ALA A 1 -4.16 22.91 11.44
CA ALA A 1 -4.88 23.12 10.17
C ALA A 1 -5.86 21.97 9.88
N ALA A 2 -5.40 20.76 9.55
CA ALA A 2 -6.30 19.64 9.19
C ALA A 2 -7.24 19.19 10.32
N ALA A 3 -6.74 19.06 11.56
CA ALA A 3 -7.56 18.68 12.71
C ALA A 3 -8.65 19.73 13.03
N THR A 4 -8.28 21.02 13.05
CA THR A 4 -9.20 22.15 13.18
C THR A 4 -10.28 22.15 12.09
N ALA A 5 -9.91 21.90 10.82
CA ALA A 5 -10.89 21.78 9.72
C ALA A 5 -11.88 20.62 9.89
N LYS A 6 -11.58 19.66 10.79
CA LYS A 6 -12.46 18.55 11.18
C LYS A 6 -13.10 18.74 12.56
N GLY A 7 -13.04 19.95 13.14
CA GLY A 7 -13.63 20.26 14.45
C GLY A 7 -12.86 19.69 15.64
N HIS A 8 -11.55 19.47 15.49
CA HIS A 8 -10.68 18.95 16.53
C HIS A 8 -9.61 19.97 16.92
N ASP A 9 -10.04 21.05 17.57
CA ASP A 9 -9.15 22.13 18.01
C ASP A 9 -8.13 21.67 19.05
N GLY A 10 -6.89 22.18 18.91
CA GLY A 10 -5.77 21.80 19.77
C GLY A 10 -5.26 20.37 19.56
N LYS A 11 -5.78 19.62 18.56
CA LYS A 11 -5.37 18.24 18.27
C LYS A 11 -4.58 18.14 16.96
N TRP A 12 -3.95 16.98 16.79
CA TRP A 12 -3.31 16.56 15.55
C TRP A 12 -4.17 15.52 14.84
N LEU A 13 -4.14 15.52 13.50
CA LEU A 13 -4.86 14.58 12.66
C LEU A 13 -3.87 13.89 11.73
N ILE A 14 -3.92 12.56 11.69
CA ILE A 14 -3.20 11.72 10.74
C ILE A 14 -4.26 11.04 9.89
N ASP A 15 -4.36 11.44 8.62
CA ASP A 15 -5.31 10.86 7.69
C ASP A 15 -4.80 9.51 7.16
N LEU A 16 -5.71 8.55 7.05
CA LEU A 16 -5.40 7.23 6.48
C LEU A 16 -5.39 7.30 4.95
N ARG A 17 -4.36 6.71 4.35
CA ARG A 17 -4.27 6.42 2.91
C ARG A 17 -4.94 5.09 2.58
N ASN A 18 -5.30 4.88 1.32
CA ASN A 18 -6.04 3.71 0.85
C ASN A 18 -5.31 2.37 1.08
N THR A 19 -3.98 2.36 1.17
CA THR A 19 -3.17 1.16 1.42
C THR A 19 -3.29 0.68 2.87
N THR A 20 -2.88 -0.58 3.11
CA THR A 20 -2.81 -1.15 4.48
C THR A 20 -1.75 -0.45 5.30
N THR A 21 -0.51 -0.40 4.80
CA THR A 21 0.57 0.37 5.41
C THR A 21 0.32 1.86 5.25
N GLN A 22 0.77 2.64 6.22
CA GLN A 22 0.54 4.08 6.30
C GLN A 22 1.90 4.78 6.31
N PRO A 23 2.17 5.77 5.44
CA PRO A 23 3.50 6.38 5.33
C PRO A 23 4.06 6.94 6.65
N ALA A 24 3.18 7.36 7.57
CA ALA A 24 3.60 7.85 8.88
C ALA A 24 4.32 6.79 9.74
N LEU A 25 4.10 5.49 9.50
CA LEU A 25 4.71 4.40 10.27
C LEU A 25 6.24 4.42 10.17
N ALA A 26 6.80 4.80 9.02
CA ALA A 26 8.23 4.86 8.79
C ALA A 26 8.97 5.86 9.70
N ALA A 27 8.31 6.95 10.12
CA ALA A 27 8.95 8.06 10.84
C ALA A 27 8.56 8.16 12.33
N LEU A 28 7.46 7.53 12.75
CA LEU A 28 6.93 7.67 14.11
C LEU A 28 7.69 6.78 15.10
N LYS A 29 8.44 7.41 16.01
CA LYS A 29 9.22 6.71 17.06
C LYS A 29 8.35 6.01 18.11
N ASP A 30 7.18 6.55 18.41
CA ASP A 30 6.23 5.96 19.37
C ASP A 30 5.56 4.71 18.76
N ARG A 31 5.95 3.52 19.26
CA ARG A 31 5.42 2.23 18.81
C ARG A 31 3.92 2.08 19.06
N ALA A 32 3.40 2.56 20.19
CA ALA A 32 1.97 2.47 20.49
C ALA A 32 1.15 3.33 19.53
N LEU A 33 1.68 4.48 19.12
CA LEU A 33 1.07 5.29 18.07
C LEU A 33 1.09 4.59 16.71
N ARG A 34 2.22 3.95 16.32
CA ARG A 34 2.30 3.14 15.10
C ARG A 34 1.26 2.02 15.09
N GLU A 35 1.15 1.28 16.19
CA GLU A 35 0.15 0.24 16.37
C GLU A 35 -1.28 0.79 16.22
N ARG A 36 -1.59 1.91 16.88
CA ARG A 36 -2.91 2.55 16.77
C ARG A 36 -3.27 2.94 15.34
N ILE A 37 -2.30 3.48 14.58
CA ILE A 37 -2.49 3.84 13.17
C ILE A 37 -2.74 2.59 12.31
N MET A 38 -1.92 1.55 12.48
CA MET A 38 -2.07 0.29 11.73
C MET A 38 -3.43 -0.37 12.03
N ARG A 39 -3.84 -0.43 13.30
CA ARG A 39 -5.17 -0.96 13.68
C ARG A 39 -6.31 -0.13 13.10
N ALA A 40 -6.18 1.20 13.06
CA ALA A 40 -7.17 2.07 12.41
C ALA A 40 -7.25 1.82 10.89
N SER A 41 -6.10 1.59 10.24
CA SER A 41 -6.02 1.23 8.82
C SER A 41 -6.69 -0.13 8.54
N LEU A 42 -6.31 -1.17 9.28
CA LEU A 42 -6.82 -2.53 9.10
C LEU A 42 -8.31 -2.68 9.41
N SER A 43 -8.83 -1.91 10.37
CA SER A 43 -10.25 -1.93 10.73
C SER A 43 -11.11 -0.98 9.89
N ARG A 44 -10.52 -0.28 8.91
CA ARG A 44 -11.29 0.64 8.07
C ARG A 44 -12.41 -0.11 7.36
N ASN A 45 -13.62 0.44 7.45
CA ASN A 45 -14.84 -0.12 6.89
C ASN A 45 -15.23 -1.51 7.45
N SER A 46 -14.78 -1.87 8.66
CA SER A 46 -15.15 -3.13 9.32
C SER A 46 -15.48 -2.97 10.81
N ARG A 47 -16.03 -1.81 11.20
CA ARG A 47 -16.26 -1.41 12.61
C ARG A 47 -17.71 -1.59 13.11
N GLY A 48 -18.57 -2.25 12.34
CA GLY A 48 -19.98 -2.44 12.70
C GLY A 48 -20.80 -1.15 12.74
N ASN A 49 -20.35 -0.10 12.04
CA ASN A 49 -21.05 1.18 11.94
C ASN A 49 -21.60 1.40 10.52
N ALA A 50 -22.16 2.58 10.24
CA ALA A 50 -22.75 2.92 8.95
C ALA A 50 -21.77 2.84 7.75
N TYR A 51 -20.46 2.75 8.01
CA TYR A 51 -19.42 2.62 6.98
C TYR A 51 -18.86 1.20 6.89
N ASP A 52 -19.46 0.22 7.58
CA ASP A 52 -19.05 -1.18 7.47
C ASP A 52 -19.43 -1.76 6.11
N THR A 53 -18.45 -2.26 5.36
CA THR A 53 -18.66 -2.77 4.00
C THR A 53 -18.76 -4.30 3.93
N ARG A 54 -18.60 -5.02 5.05
CA ARG A 54 -18.52 -6.50 5.03
C ARG A 54 -19.79 -7.14 4.48
N ALA A 55 -20.97 -6.69 4.92
CA ALA A 55 -22.26 -7.20 4.42
C ALA A 55 -22.45 -6.90 2.92
N THR A 56 -22.11 -5.68 2.50
CA THR A 56 -22.16 -5.26 1.09
C THR A 56 -21.23 -6.12 0.22
N LEU A 57 -19.99 -6.37 0.66
CA LEU A 57 -19.03 -7.19 -0.07
C LEU A 57 -19.47 -8.67 -0.14
N ALA A 58 -20.01 -9.21 0.95
CA ALA A 58 -20.54 -10.58 0.96
C ALA A 58 -21.70 -10.73 -0.03
N ARG A 59 -22.65 -9.78 -0.04
CA ARG A 59 -23.77 -9.79 -1.00
C ARG A 59 -23.27 -9.59 -2.43
N LEU A 60 -22.30 -8.72 -2.65
CA LEU A 60 -21.70 -8.51 -3.98
C LEU A 60 -21.02 -9.77 -4.51
N ALA A 61 -20.31 -10.52 -3.66
CA ALA A 61 -19.67 -11.78 -4.04
C ALA A 61 -20.71 -12.85 -4.45
N GLN A 62 -21.81 -12.96 -3.70
CA GLN A 62 -22.92 -13.84 -4.06
C GLN A 62 -23.54 -13.46 -5.41
N LEU A 63 -23.88 -12.18 -5.59
CA LEU A 63 -24.46 -11.68 -6.84
C LEU A 63 -23.53 -11.88 -8.04
N ARG A 64 -22.21 -11.74 -7.85
CA ARG A 64 -21.21 -12.04 -8.88
C ARG A 64 -21.19 -13.53 -9.25
N ALA A 65 -21.28 -14.43 -8.28
CA ALA A 65 -21.37 -15.86 -8.54
C ALA A 65 -22.69 -16.23 -9.26
N GLU A 66 -23.81 -15.68 -8.82
CA GLU A 66 -25.12 -15.84 -9.48
C GLU A 66 -25.08 -15.37 -10.94
N LYS A 67 -24.55 -14.16 -11.18
CA LYS A 67 -24.41 -13.59 -12.53
C LYS A 67 -23.55 -14.47 -13.44
N ALA A 68 -22.40 -14.96 -12.95
CA ALA A 68 -21.52 -15.83 -13.73
C ALA A 68 -22.25 -17.12 -14.14
N LYS A 69 -22.96 -17.75 -13.18
CA LYS A 69 -23.74 -18.96 -13.43
C LYS A 69 -24.83 -18.75 -14.47
N LEU A 70 -25.57 -17.64 -14.39
CA LEU A 70 -26.63 -17.30 -15.37
C LEU A 70 -26.08 -17.14 -16.79
N LEU A 71 -24.83 -16.71 -16.92
CA LEU A 71 -24.14 -16.52 -18.20
C LEU A 71 -23.37 -17.78 -18.66
N GLY A 72 -23.52 -18.90 -17.97
CA GLY A 72 -22.88 -20.17 -18.34
C GLY A 72 -21.44 -20.36 -17.85
N PHE A 73 -20.94 -19.47 -16.99
CA PHE A 73 -19.58 -19.57 -16.42
C PHE A 73 -19.59 -20.26 -15.05
N PRO A 74 -18.55 -21.04 -14.72
CA PRO A 74 -18.49 -21.77 -13.45
C PRO A 74 -18.24 -20.85 -12.25
N THR A 75 -17.48 -19.76 -12.42
CA THR A 75 -17.22 -18.77 -11.37
C THR A 75 -17.14 -17.36 -11.94
N TRP A 76 -17.26 -16.36 -11.07
CA TRP A 76 -17.04 -14.96 -11.45
C TRP A 76 -15.67 -14.72 -12.09
N ALA A 77 -14.63 -15.43 -11.65
CA ALA A 77 -13.29 -15.29 -12.21
C ALA A 77 -13.22 -15.77 -13.66
N HIS A 78 -13.91 -16.87 -14.00
CA HIS A 78 -13.99 -17.34 -15.39
C HIS A 78 -14.74 -16.35 -16.28
N TYR A 79 -15.85 -15.80 -15.78
CA TYR A 79 -16.60 -14.77 -16.49
C TYR A 79 -15.75 -13.52 -16.77
N VAL A 80 -15.05 -13.00 -15.75
CA VAL A 80 -14.22 -11.80 -15.92
C VAL A 80 -13.02 -12.05 -16.81
N MET A 81 -12.43 -13.25 -16.80
CA MET A 81 -11.20 -13.49 -17.57
C MET A 81 -11.42 -13.82 -19.03
N ASP A 82 -12.65 -14.09 -19.46
CA ASP A 82 -12.99 -14.43 -20.84
C ASP A 82 -12.50 -13.36 -21.85
N ASP A 83 -12.66 -12.08 -21.49
CA ASP A 83 -12.23 -10.94 -22.31
C ASP A 83 -10.80 -10.44 -21.97
N GLN A 84 -10.18 -10.95 -20.92
CA GLN A 84 -8.84 -10.53 -20.48
C GLN A 84 -7.73 -11.27 -21.23
N MET A 85 -6.49 -10.75 -21.17
CA MET A 85 -5.32 -11.39 -21.78
C MET A 85 -5.03 -12.78 -21.19
N ALA A 86 -5.28 -12.97 -19.88
CA ALA A 86 -5.02 -14.24 -19.21
C ALA A 86 -5.95 -15.37 -19.69
N LYS A 87 -7.16 -15.06 -20.17
CA LYS A 87 -8.21 -15.99 -20.66
C LYS A 87 -8.76 -17.02 -19.67
N SER A 88 -8.02 -17.37 -18.63
CA SER A 88 -8.45 -18.31 -17.60
C SER A 88 -7.86 -17.95 -16.23
N PRO A 89 -8.64 -18.09 -15.14
CA PRO A 89 -8.14 -17.94 -13.78
C PRO A 89 -6.99 -18.89 -13.44
N ASP A 90 -6.93 -20.08 -14.05
CA ASP A 90 -5.86 -21.04 -13.78
C ASP A 90 -4.50 -20.50 -14.24
N ARG A 91 -4.45 -19.83 -15.40
CA ARG A 91 -3.21 -19.22 -15.91
C ARG A 91 -2.74 -18.06 -15.03
N ALA A 92 -3.69 -17.27 -14.52
CA ALA A 92 -3.38 -16.21 -13.56
C ALA A 92 -2.82 -16.79 -12.25
N MET A 93 -3.46 -17.84 -11.73
CA MET A 93 -3.02 -18.53 -10.52
C MET A 93 -1.66 -19.23 -10.70
N GLU A 94 -1.39 -19.80 -11.86
CA GLU A 94 -0.10 -20.41 -12.19
C GLU A 94 1.02 -19.35 -12.19
N LEU A 95 0.79 -18.20 -12.81
CA LEU A 95 1.76 -17.10 -12.79
C LEU A 95 2.04 -16.62 -11.36
N LEU A 96 0.99 -16.33 -10.58
CA LEU A 96 1.14 -15.89 -9.19
C LEU A 96 1.80 -16.98 -8.32
N GLY A 97 1.43 -18.25 -8.52
CA GLY A 97 1.96 -19.40 -7.81
C GLY A 97 3.45 -19.64 -8.08
N ARG A 98 3.96 -19.31 -9.28
CA ARG A 98 5.40 -19.37 -9.58
C ARG A 98 6.20 -18.29 -8.86
N LEU A 99 5.60 -17.11 -8.65
CA LEU A 99 6.27 -15.97 -8.00
C LEU A 99 6.21 -16.05 -6.47
N ALA A 100 5.12 -16.60 -5.92
CA ALA A 100 4.84 -16.57 -4.49
C ALA A 100 5.93 -17.20 -3.60
N PRO A 101 6.54 -18.37 -3.93
CA PRO A 101 7.57 -18.97 -3.08
C PRO A 101 8.82 -18.09 -2.94
N ALA A 102 9.28 -17.48 -4.04
CA ALA A 102 10.45 -16.60 -4.03
C ALA A 102 10.16 -15.30 -3.26
N ALA A 103 8.99 -14.69 -3.50
CA ALA A 103 8.56 -13.50 -2.77
C ALA A 103 8.43 -13.77 -1.25
N ALA A 104 7.85 -14.90 -0.87
CA ALA A 104 7.72 -15.29 0.53
C ALA A 104 9.08 -15.59 1.19
N ALA A 105 10.02 -16.20 0.46
CA ALA A 105 11.37 -16.43 0.95
C ALA A 105 12.11 -15.11 1.22
N ASN A 106 12.00 -14.13 0.32
CA ASN A 106 12.59 -12.80 0.52
C ASN A 106 11.94 -12.06 1.69
N ALA A 107 10.61 -12.05 1.78
CA ALA A 107 9.91 -11.42 2.91
C ALA A 107 10.30 -12.02 4.27
N ARG A 108 10.55 -13.34 4.35
CA ARG A 108 11.05 -13.97 5.59
C ARG A 108 12.47 -13.55 5.94
N LYS A 109 13.35 -13.39 4.95
CA LYS A 109 14.71 -12.89 5.17
C LYS A 109 14.69 -11.44 5.64
N GLU A 110 13.86 -10.60 5.02
CA GLU A 110 13.64 -9.21 5.45
C GLU A 110 13.12 -9.17 6.87
N ALA A 111 12.08 -9.95 7.21
CA ALA A 111 11.54 -10.03 8.56
C ALA A 111 12.60 -10.44 9.60
N ALA A 112 13.45 -11.42 9.28
CA ALA A 112 14.55 -11.83 10.14
C ALA A 112 15.56 -10.70 10.36
N ARG A 113 15.93 -9.97 9.29
CA ARG A 113 16.83 -8.82 9.39
C ARG A 113 16.25 -7.68 10.24
N LEU A 114 14.95 -7.43 10.12
CA LEU A 114 14.27 -6.45 10.98
C LEU A 114 14.28 -6.90 12.45
N GLN A 115 14.05 -8.19 12.71
CA GLN A 115 14.08 -8.74 14.07
C GLN A 115 15.48 -8.63 14.69
N GLU A 116 16.54 -8.97 13.94
CA GLU A 116 17.92 -8.79 14.38
C GLU A 116 18.19 -7.34 14.81
N LEU A 117 17.73 -6.35 14.03
CA LEU A 117 17.89 -4.95 14.39
C LEU A 117 17.10 -4.56 15.65
N VAL A 118 15.90 -5.12 15.86
CA VAL A 118 15.15 -4.91 17.12
C VAL A 118 15.93 -5.48 18.30
N ASP A 119 16.52 -6.66 18.14
CA ASP A 119 17.27 -7.35 19.19
C ASP A 119 18.59 -6.61 19.50
N GLU A 120 19.31 -6.15 18.48
CA GLU A 120 20.51 -5.29 18.60
C GLU A 120 20.22 -3.98 19.35
N GLN A 121 19.01 -3.44 19.20
CA GLN A 121 18.54 -2.23 19.90
C GLN A 121 17.89 -2.52 21.26
N GLU A 122 17.94 -3.77 21.74
CA GLU A 122 17.34 -4.21 23.00
C GLU A 122 15.83 -3.91 23.10
N GLY A 123 15.12 -3.95 21.97
CA GLY A 123 13.70 -3.57 21.90
C GLY A 123 12.75 -4.49 22.68
N GLY A 124 13.12 -5.77 22.82
CA GLY A 124 12.39 -6.72 23.67
C GLY A 124 11.01 -7.14 23.15
N PHE A 125 10.78 -7.08 21.83
CA PHE A 125 9.54 -7.51 21.20
C PHE A 125 9.76 -8.18 19.84
N THR A 126 8.81 -8.99 19.41
CA THR A 126 8.75 -9.51 18.04
C THR A 126 8.24 -8.43 17.09
N VAL A 127 8.86 -8.30 15.91
CA VAL A 127 8.43 -7.39 14.85
C VAL A 127 6.98 -7.69 14.46
N GLU A 128 6.16 -6.65 14.47
CA GLU A 128 4.76 -6.68 14.05
C GLU A 128 4.55 -5.82 12.79
N ALA A 129 3.37 -5.89 12.18
CA ALA A 129 3.07 -5.17 10.94
C ALA A 129 3.27 -3.63 11.03
N TRP A 130 3.11 -3.05 12.23
CA TRP A 130 3.33 -1.62 12.47
C TRP A 130 4.78 -1.25 12.78
N ASP A 131 5.67 -2.22 12.89
CA ASP A 131 7.10 -2.03 13.10
C ASP A 131 7.88 -2.07 11.79
N TRP A 132 7.34 -2.75 10.76
CA TRP A 132 8.01 -3.03 9.49
C TRP A 132 8.66 -1.79 8.86
N ASP A 133 7.87 -0.78 8.50
CA ASP A 133 8.36 0.41 7.80
C ASP A 133 9.41 1.19 8.61
N PHE A 134 9.23 1.26 9.95
CA PHE A 134 10.14 1.99 10.84
C PHE A 134 11.52 1.35 10.94
N TYR A 135 11.58 0.02 11.03
CA TYR A 135 12.85 -0.70 11.07
C TYR A 135 13.45 -0.89 9.67
N ALA A 136 12.63 -1.01 8.63
CA ALA A 136 13.10 -1.09 7.25
C ALA A 136 13.87 0.17 6.83
N GLU A 137 13.43 1.36 7.21
CA GLU A 137 14.19 2.60 6.95
C GLU A 137 15.54 2.62 7.68
N GLN A 138 15.61 2.07 8.89
CA GLN A 138 16.88 1.98 9.63
C GLN A 138 17.84 0.97 9.01
N VAL A 139 17.34 -0.20 8.62
CA VAL A 139 18.15 -1.20 7.89
C VAL A 139 18.64 -0.61 6.57
N ARG A 140 17.77 0.07 5.81
CA ARG A 140 18.15 0.71 4.54
C ARG A 140 19.26 1.74 4.75
N LYS A 141 19.15 2.58 5.77
CA LYS A 141 20.17 3.56 6.12
C LYS A 141 21.49 2.90 6.53
N ALA A 142 21.43 1.83 7.31
CA ALA A 142 22.62 1.11 7.77
C ALA A 142 23.35 0.36 6.63
N GLU A 143 22.60 -0.24 5.70
CA GLU A 143 23.17 -1.07 4.62
C GLU A 143 23.59 -0.26 3.38
N TYR A 144 22.87 0.82 3.07
CA TYR A 144 23.05 1.56 1.82
C TYR A 144 23.43 3.04 2.00
N ASP A 145 23.57 3.53 3.24
CA ASP A 145 23.75 4.96 3.56
C ASP A 145 22.69 5.86 2.88
N LEU A 146 21.48 5.32 2.71
CA LEU A 146 20.38 5.97 2.02
C LEU A 146 19.26 6.30 3.01
N ASP A 147 18.98 7.60 3.13
CA ASP A 147 17.90 8.14 3.96
C ASP A 147 16.83 8.77 3.06
N GLU A 148 15.60 8.23 3.09
CA GLU A 148 14.49 8.76 2.29
C GLU A 148 14.18 10.23 2.63
N ALA A 149 14.40 10.64 3.89
CA ALA A 149 14.24 12.04 4.29
C ALA A 149 15.29 12.96 3.65
N ALA A 150 16.49 12.43 3.32
CA ALA A 150 17.52 13.17 2.58
C ALA A 150 17.22 13.26 1.09
N VAL A 151 16.48 12.30 0.51
CA VAL A 151 16.05 12.32 -0.90
C VAL A 151 14.85 13.25 -1.12
N LYS A 152 13.95 13.35 -0.13
CA LYS A 152 12.70 14.11 -0.23
C LYS A 152 12.82 15.53 -0.79
N PRO A 153 13.82 16.37 -0.42
CA PRO A 153 13.96 17.72 -0.97
C PRO A 153 14.19 17.77 -2.48
N TYR A 154 14.68 16.67 -3.08
CA TYR A 154 14.93 16.57 -4.52
C TYR A 154 13.71 16.11 -5.32
N LEU A 155 12.65 15.64 -4.66
CA LEU A 155 11.42 15.14 -5.28
C LEU A 155 10.28 16.16 -5.15
N GLU A 156 10.55 17.40 -5.53
CA GLU A 156 9.54 18.46 -5.62
C GLU A 156 8.56 18.13 -6.76
N PHE A 157 7.25 18.30 -6.49
CA PHE A 157 6.18 17.79 -7.36
C PHE A 157 6.23 18.39 -8.77
N GLU A 158 6.34 19.71 -8.89
CA GLU A 158 6.39 20.38 -10.19
C GLU A 158 7.62 19.97 -10.98
N SER A 159 8.77 19.85 -10.33
CA SER A 159 10.00 19.37 -10.96
C SER A 159 9.88 17.92 -11.43
N VAL A 160 9.33 17.02 -10.62
CA VAL A 160 9.10 15.63 -11.02
C VAL A 160 8.14 15.55 -12.22
N LEU A 161 7.09 16.38 -12.22
CA LEU A 161 6.14 16.44 -13.32
C LEU A 161 6.78 16.99 -14.61
N GLN A 162 7.39 18.18 -14.54
CA GLN A 162 7.88 18.90 -15.71
C GLN A 162 9.22 18.34 -16.21
N ASN A 163 10.20 18.21 -15.30
CA ASN A 163 11.56 17.79 -15.62
C ASN A 163 11.75 16.26 -15.60
N GLY A 164 10.80 15.52 -15.05
CA GLY A 164 10.78 14.06 -15.06
C GLY A 164 9.80 13.52 -16.11
N VAL A 165 8.51 13.57 -15.79
CA VAL A 165 7.44 12.89 -16.55
C VAL A 165 7.26 13.50 -17.94
N PHE A 166 7.06 14.82 -18.02
CA PHE A 166 6.89 15.51 -19.31
C PHE A 166 8.17 15.44 -20.13
N PHE A 167 9.33 15.70 -19.52
CA PHE A 167 10.61 15.56 -20.20
C PHE A 167 10.80 14.17 -20.82
N ALA A 168 10.59 13.09 -20.07
CA ALA A 168 10.72 11.73 -20.57
C ALA A 168 9.76 11.45 -21.73
N THR A 169 8.51 11.92 -21.61
CA THR A 169 7.50 11.78 -22.67
C THR A 169 7.89 12.56 -23.94
N THR A 170 8.38 13.79 -23.79
CA THR A 170 8.90 14.59 -24.90
C THR A 170 10.05 13.87 -25.60
N LYS A 171 10.98 13.30 -24.83
CA LYS A 171 12.14 12.59 -25.40
C LYS A 171 11.77 11.30 -26.11
N LEU A 172 10.80 10.56 -25.58
CA LEU A 172 10.44 9.26 -26.12
C LEU A 172 9.42 9.34 -27.26
N PHE A 173 8.48 10.29 -27.18
CA PHE A 173 7.32 10.35 -28.08
C PHE A 173 7.18 11.67 -28.84
N GLY A 174 8.01 12.68 -28.55
CA GLY A 174 7.93 13.99 -29.20
C GLY A 174 6.74 14.85 -28.78
N LEU A 175 6.00 14.47 -27.74
CA LEU A 175 4.86 15.23 -27.22
C LEU A 175 5.33 16.49 -26.50
N THR A 176 4.52 17.55 -26.52
CA THR A 176 4.77 18.81 -25.81
C THR A 176 3.59 19.16 -24.92
N PHE A 177 3.88 19.81 -23.79
CA PHE A 177 2.89 20.12 -22.76
C PHE A 177 2.85 21.62 -22.51
N GLN A 178 1.63 22.16 -22.40
CA GLN A 178 1.38 23.53 -22.02
C GLN A 178 0.23 23.54 -21.01
N GLU A 179 0.48 24.07 -19.83
CA GLU A 179 -0.57 24.26 -18.82
C GLU A 179 -1.60 25.28 -19.33
N ARG A 180 -2.87 24.99 -19.08
CA ARG A 180 -3.98 25.90 -19.32
C ARG A 180 -4.72 26.12 -18.00
N THR A 181 -4.95 27.39 -17.69
CA THR A 181 -5.56 27.84 -16.43
C THR A 181 -6.92 28.51 -16.63
N ASP A 182 -7.45 28.45 -17.85
CA ASP A 182 -8.67 29.12 -18.30
C ASP A 182 -9.92 28.23 -18.28
#